data_AF-A0AA39HQ66-F1
#
_entry.id   AF-A0AA39HQ66-F1
#
_cell.length_a   1.000
_cell.length_b   1.000
_cell.length_c   1.000
_cell.angle_alpha   90.00
_cell.angle_beta   90.00
_cell.angle_gamma   90.00
#
_symmetry.space_group_name_H-M   'P 1'
#
loop_
_entity.id
_entity.type
_entity.pdbx_description
1 polymer ?
#
loop_
_entity_poly.entity_id
_entity_poly.type
_entity_poly.pdbx_seq_one_letter_code
_entity_poly.pdbx_strand_id
1 'polypeptide(L)'
;MLLRGATLLAFLLFMPKHSSSNSAKNHRKIYCLRSCFANLVLTSPYAENKLADRMCPAFQFLPNCLYKCDRSLLRETAVTDLMTRCRVRERRVYRYRYCVDRHLPKIFEECSTICAEKIPKEETASIFDEINSHCRTIKCRLPCTITDLNKRCRVAGNHIFGTYAIPFDAMVTLMKRNGNLHQALIGMPEHCRFLFDIESDGDEDIEEDLVDWDEWKRPRNFEDAEDEEEVTTTTVSSLLEDLEMESDEEKKESEGDDKNMFEKDN
;
A
#
# COMPACT_ATOMS: atom_id res chain seq x y z
N MET A 1 -52.92 -46.10 -30.82
CA MET A 1 -51.81 -45.58 -31.65
C MET A 1 -51.67 -44.09 -31.40
N LEU A 2 -50.48 -43.70 -30.95
CA LEU A 2 -49.83 -42.39 -31.05
C LEU A 2 -50.34 -41.22 -30.17
N LEU A 3 -49.62 -41.11 -29.03
CA LEU A 3 -49.27 -39.91 -28.28
C LEU A 3 -49.00 -38.67 -29.16
N ARG A 4 -49.54 -37.52 -28.75
CA ARG A 4 -48.93 -36.17 -28.87
C ARG A 4 -49.49 -35.36 -27.70
N GLY A 5 -48.74 -34.69 -26.85
CA GLY A 5 -47.32 -34.37 -26.81
C GLY A 5 -47.24 -33.19 -25.85
N ALA A 6 -46.83 -33.45 -24.61
CA ALA A 6 -46.50 -32.42 -23.65
C ALA A 6 -45.15 -31.81 -24.05
N THR A 7 -45.07 -30.48 -24.15
CA THR A 7 -43.80 -29.77 -24.11
C THR A 7 -43.92 -28.65 -23.09
N LEU A 8 -43.43 -28.99 -21.89
CA LEU A 8 -43.08 -28.11 -20.80
C LEU A 8 -41.96 -27.14 -21.20
N LEU A 9 -42.08 -25.92 -20.68
CA LEU A 9 -41.02 -25.08 -20.12
C LEU A 9 -39.56 -25.49 -20.37
N ALA A 10 -38.82 -24.61 -21.04
CA ALA A 10 -37.41 -24.35 -20.74
C ALA A 10 -37.00 -22.96 -21.29
N PHE A 11 -37.55 -21.89 -20.70
CA PHE A 11 -36.97 -20.54 -20.81
C PHE A 11 -36.36 -20.19 -19.45
N LEU A 12 -35.29 -20.89 -19.12
CA LEU A 12 -34.46 -20.60 -17.96
C LEU A 12 -33.01 -20.53 -18.42
N LEU A 13 -32.39 -19.39 -18.10
CA LEU A 13 -30.96 -19.24 -17.82
C LEU A 13 -30.00 -19.22 -19.01
N PHE A 14 -30.00 -18.11 -19.74
CA PHE A 14 -28.74 -17.53 -20.21
C PHE A 14 -28.66 -16.09 -19.72
N MET A 15 -28.42 -15.93 -18.41
CA MET A 15 -27.76 -14.72 -17.91
C MET A 15 -26.30 -14.80 -18.35
N PRO A 16 -25.77 -13.81 -19.10
CA PRO A 16 -24.39 -13.82 -19.50
C PRO A 16 -23.52 -13.73 -18.25
N LYS A 17 -22.65 -14.73 -18.07
CA LYS A 17 -21.63 -14.85 -17.03
C LYS A 17 -20.54 -13.80 -17.28
N HIS A 18 -20.89 -12.51 -17.18
CA HIS A 18 -20.00 -11.38 -17.44
C HIS A 18 -19.37 -10.78 -16.16
N SER A 19 -19.65 -11.32 -14.97
CA SER A 19 -19.13 -10.74 -13.71
C SER A 19 -17.70 -11.12 -13.35
N SER A 20 -17.11 -12.15 -13.96
CA SER A 20 -15.77 -12.65 -13.58
C SER A 20 -14.63 -11.66 -13.91
N SER A 21 -14.65 -11.02 -15.10
CA SER A 21 -13.55 -10.14 -15.53
C SER A 21 -13.52 -8.80 -14.79
N ASN A 22 -14.69 -8.24 -14.45
CA ASN A 22 -14.77 -6.98 -13.70
C ASN A 22 -14.41 -7.19 -12.23
N SER A 23 -14.82 -8.33 -11.65
CA SER A 23 -14.46 -8.70 -10.27
C SER A 23 -12.94 -8.86 -10.10
N ALA A 24 -12.28 -9.64 -10.98
CA ALA A 24 -10.83 -9.84 -10.95
C ALA A 24 -10.03 -8.52 -11.07
N LYS A 25 -10.50 -7.58 -11.92
CA LYS A 25 -9.88 -6.27 -12.08
C LYS A 25 -10.01 -5.41 -10.81
N ASN A 26 -11.15 -5.47 -10.13
CA ASN A 26 -11.37 -4.75 -8.87
C ASN A 26 -10.51 -5.34 -7.75
N HIS A 27 -10.43 -6.67 -7.62
CA HIS A 27 -9.55 -7.31 -6.63
C HIS A 27 -8.09 -6.88 -6.76
N ARG A 28 -7.54 -6.88 -7.99
CA ARG A 28 -6.16 -6.44 -8.22
C ARG A 28 -5.94 -4.97 -7.82
N LYS A 29 -6.92 -4.10 -8.07
CA LYS A 29 -6.87 -2.69 -7.64
C LYS A 29 -6.89 -2.58 -6.12
N ILE A 30 -7.81 -3.27 -5.46
CA ILE A 30 -7.97 -3.28 -4.00
C ILE A 30 -6.67 -3.74 -3.33
N TYR A 31 -6.11 -4.85 -3.81
CA TYR A 31 -4.84 -5.38 -3.33
C TYR A 31 -3.71 -4.36 -3.48
N CYS A 32 -3.53 -3.79 -4.68
CA CYS A 32 -2.50 -2.80 -4.95
C CYS A 32 -2.64 -1.56 -4.04
N LEU A 33 -3.87 -1.04 -3.90
CA LEU A 33 -4.17 0.09 -3.02
C LEU A 33 -3.80 -0.25 -1.58
N ARG A 34 -4.17 -1.44 -1.09
CA ARG A 34 -3.82 -1.90 0.25
C ARG A 34 -2.31 -1.97 0.47
N SER A 35 -1.55 -2.49 -0.51
CA SER A 35 -0.08 -2.51 -0.43
C SER A 35 0.50 -1.10 -0.30
N CYS A 36 -0.06 -0.09 -0.98
CA CYS A 36 0.35 1.30 -0.81
C CYS A 36 0.18 1.79 0.64
N PHE A 37 -0.93 1.43 1.29
CA PHE A 37 -1.22 1.83 2.68
C PHE A 37 -0.44 1.00 3.70
N ALA A 38 -0.25 -0.29 3.45
CA ALA A 38 0.66 -1.13 4.24
C ALA A 38 2.05 -0.52 4.27
N ASN A 39 2.60 -0.14 3.11
CA ASN A 39 3.90 0.52 3.06
C ASN A 39 3.90 1.84 3.85
N LEU A 40 2.82 2.62 3.80
CA LEU A 40 2.68 3.86 4.57
C LEU A 40 2.77 3.64 6.09
N VAL A 41 2.12 2.57 6.57
CA VAL A 41 2.17 2.16 7.98
C VAL A 41 3.56 1.67 8.36
N LEU A 42 4.14 0.78 7.54
CA LEU A 42 5.43 0.16 7.80
C LEU A 42 6.58 1.19 7.80
N THR A 43 6.52 2.20 6.93
CA THR A 43 7.52 3.29 6.89
C THR A 43 7.19 4.44 7.84
N SER A 44 6.22 4.28 8.75
CA SER A 44 5.84 5.36 9.66
C SER A 44 6.98 5.62 10.65
N PRO A 45 7.41 6.88 10.83
CA PRO A 45 8.41 7.20 11.85
C PRO A 45 7.92 6.88 13.26
N TYR A 46 6.61 6.75 13.47
CA TYR A 46 6.04 6.37 14.77
C TYR A 46 6.00 4.86 14.98
N ALA A 47 6.25 4.04 13.96
CA ALA A 47 6.44 2.61 14.12
C ALA A 47 7.93 2.28 14.34
N GLU A 48 8.84 2.99 13.66
CA GLU A 48 10.27 2.84 13.87
C GLU A 48 10.76 3.49 15.18
N ASN A 49 11.91 3.03 15.67
CA ASN A 49 12.63 3.69 16.77
C ASN A 49 13.46 4.90 16.29
N LYS A 50 13.14 5.46 15.12
CA LYS A 50 13.89 6.54 14.49
C LYS A 50 13.01 7.77 14.35
N LEU A 51 13.50 8.87 14.87
CA LEU A 51 12.89 10.16 14.63
C LEU A 51 13.07 10.52 13.15
N ALA A 52 11.99 10.85 12.44
CA ALA A 52 12.13 11.36 11.08
C ALA A 52 12.79 12.74 11.09
N ASP A 53 13.89 12.88 10.35
CA ASP A 53 14.59 14.17 10.15
C ASP A 53 13.69 15.24 9.52
N ARG A 54 12.68 14.80 8.75
CA ARG A 54 11.71 15.66 8.07
C ARG A 54 10.36 14.94 8.02
N MET A 55 9.27 15.68 8.21
CA MET A 55 7.93 15.08 8.29
C MET A 55 7.30 14.83 6.93
N CYS A 56 7.60 15.67 5.93
CA CYS A 56 7.02 15.54 4.59
C CYS A 56 7.61 14.49 3.64
N PRO A 57 8.91 14.12 3.68
CA PRO A 57 9.41 13.10 2.77
C PRO A 57 8.87 11.70 3.02
N ALA A 58 8.37 11.41 4.23
CA ALA A 58 7.84 10.09 4.60
C ALA A 58 6.76 9.57 3.64
N PHE A 59 6.05 10.46 2.93
CA PHE A 59 4.89 10.12 2.12
C PHE A 59 5.03 10.46 0.64
N GLN A 60 6.25 10.76 0.16
CA GLN A 60 6.48 11.14 -1.24
C GLN A 60 6.12 10.04 -2.25
N PHE A 61 6.19 8.78 -1.85
CA PHE A 61 5.88 7.65 -2.72
C PHE A 61 4.37 7.48 -2.96
N LEU A 62 3.53 7.95 -2.05
CA LEU A 62 2.11 7.62 -1.98
C LEU A 62 1.33 8.06 -3.24
N PRO A 63 1.46 9.30 -3.77
CA PRO A 63 0.77 9.68 -5.00
C PRO A 63 1.09 8.76 -6.19
N ASN A 64 2.37 8.40 -6.34
CA ASN A 64 2.83 7.53 -7.42
C ASN A 64 2.33 6.10 -7.24
N CYS A 65 2.27 5.61 -6.01
CA CYS A 65 1.73 4.29 -5.70
C CYS A 65 0.23 4.22 -6.03
N LEU A 66 -0.55 5.19 -5.54
CA LEU A 66 -2.00 5.27 -5.80
C LEU A 66 -2.30 5.38 -7.30
N TYR A 67 -1.52 6.17 -8.05
CA TYR A 67 -1.66 6.28 -9.50
C TYR A 67 -1.46 4.95 -10.24
N LYS A 68 -0.47 4.16 -9.82
CA LYS A 68 -0.20 2.85 -10.43
C LYS A 68 -1.34 1.86 -10.18
N CYS A 69 -2.01 1.96 -9.03
CA CYS A 69 -3.14 1.11 -8.69
C CYS A 69 -4.45 1.55 -9.37
N ASP A 70 -4.76 2.85 -9.33
CA ASP A 70 -5.93 3.41 -9.98
C ASP A 70 -5.66 4.82 -10.52
N ARG A 71 -5.52 4.94 -11.84
CA ARG A 71 -5.25 6.20 -12.52
C ARG A 71 -6.30 7.28 -12.28
N SER A 72 -7.54 6.90 -11.93
CA SER A 72 -8.61 7.86 -11.63
C SER A 72 -8.26 8.73 -10.41
N LEU A 73 -7.45 8.22 -9.48
CA LEU A 73 -7.05 8.93 -8.26
C LEU A 73 -6.18 10.16 -8.52
N LEU A 74 -5.51 10.28 -9.68
CA LEU A 74 -4.76 11.50 -10.02
C LEU A 74 -5.65 12.68 -10.37
N ARG A 75 -6.94 12.46 -10.66
CA ARG A 75 -7.88 13.56 -10.89
C ARG A 75 -8.37 14.16 -9.58
N GLU A 76 -8.12 13.48 -8.47
CA GLU A 76 -8.53 13.95 -7.15
C GLU A 76 -7.50 14.92 -6.58
N THR A 77 -7.96 16.15 -6.33
CA THR A 77 -7.14 17.23 -5.76
C THR A 77 -6.50 16.84 -4.43
N ALA A 78 -7.17 15.98 -3.66
CA ALA A 78 -6.66 15.46 -2.39
C ALA A 78 -5.34 14.68 -2.55
N VAL A 79 -5.14 13.97 -3.67
CA VAL A 79 -3.94 13.18 -3.97
C VAL A 79 -2.84 14.04 -4.58
N THR A 80 -3.19 14.87 -5.57
CA THR A 80 -2.21 15.68 -6.31
C THR A 80 -1.54 16.74 -5.45
N ASP A 81 -2.24 17.27 -4.45
CA ASP A 81 -1.74 18.33 -3.57
C ASP A 81 -1.11 17.82 -2.26
N LEU A 82 -0.93 16.51 -2.08
CA LEU A 82 -0.38 15.93 -0.83
C LEU A 82 0.91 16.61 -0.37
N MET A 83 1.86 16.80 -1.28
CA MET A 83 3.14 17.45 -0.97
C MET A 83 2.97 18.93 -0.63
N THR A 84 2.07 19.63 -1.33
CA THR A 84 1.77 21.04 -1.08
C THR A 84 1.14 21.20 0.30
N ARG A 85 0.12 20.40 0.62
CA ARG A 85 -0.52 20.36 1.94
C ARG A 85 0.50 20.07 3.03
N CYS A 86 1.41 19.13 2.78
CA CYS A 86 2.47 18.80 3.72
C CYS A 86 3.39 19.96 4.01
N ARG A 87 3.94 20.60 2.97
CA ARG A 87 4.82 21.76 3.13
C ARG A 87 4.14 22.90 3.88
N VAL A 88 2.84 23.14 3.63
CA VAL A 88 2.07 24.19 4.34
C VAL A 88 1.98 23.88 5.85
N ARG A 89 1.79 22.61 6.23
CA ARG A 89 1.71 22.20 7.64
C ARG A 89 3.09 22.16 8.30
N GLU A 90 4.12 21.69 7.60
CA GLU A 90 5.51 21.67 8.05
C GLU A 90 6.03 23.09 8.37
N ARG A 91 5.65 24.10 7.57
CA ARG A 91 5.94 25.51 7.88
C ARG A 91 5.39 25.97 9.23
N ARG A 92 4.30 25.39 9.72
CA ARG A 92 3.75 25.69 11.06
C ARG A 92 4.61 25.07 12.15
N VAL A 93 5.13 23.85 11.94
CA VAL A 93 6.10 23.20 12.84
C VAL A 93 7.37 24.05 12.95
N TYR A 94 7.83 24.63 11.83
CA TYR A 94 9.04 25.45 11.80
C TYR A 94 9.01 26.63 12.78
N ARG A 95 7.84 27.19 13.09
CA ARG A 95 7.67 28.26 14.09
C ARG A 95 8.09 27.82 15.50
N TYR A 96 8.04 26.53 15.78
CA TYR A 96 8.38 25.93 17.06
C TYR A 96 9.71 25.16 17.01
N ARG A 97 10.46 25.25 15.90
CA ARG A 97 11.63 24.42 15.64
C ARG A 97 12.62 24.37 16.79
N TYR A 98 12.98 25.51 17.36
CA TYR A 98 13.92 25.55 18.48
C TYR A 98 13.45 24.72 19.69
N CYS A 99 12.16 24.80 20.04
CA CYS A 99 11.59 24.02 21.13
C CYS A 99 11.47 22.54 20.75
N VAL A 100 11.00 22.26 19.54
CA VAL A 100 10.83 20.90 19.02
C VAL A 100 12.16 20.17 18.95
N ASP A 101 13.18 20.74 18.30
CA ASP A 101 14.51 20.14 18.15
C ASP A 101 15.15 19.84 19.50
N ARG A 102 14.88 20.66 20.53
CA ARG A 102 15.38 20.44 21.90
C ARG A 102 14.68 19.30 22.64
N HIS A 103 13.39 19.12 22.43
CA HIS A 103 12.57 18.25 23.29
C HIS A 103 12.10 16.96 22.61
N LEU A 104 11.89 16.98 21.29
CA LEU A 104 11.31 15.88 20.55
C LEU A 104 12.15 14.59 20.63
N PRO A 105 13.49 14.59 20.51
CA PRO A 105 14.25 13.34 20.59
C PRO A 105 14.03 12.59 21.91
N LYS A 106 14.13 13.31 23.03
CA LYS A 106 13.94 12.74 24.38
C LYS A 106 12.49 12.28 24.59
N ILE A 107 11.51 13.08 24.19
CA ILE A 107 10.09 12.70 24.29
C ILE A 107 9.80 11.45 23.44
N PHE A 108 10.36 11.40 22.24
CA PHE A 108 10.17 10.28 21.32
C PHE A 108 10.75 8.98 21.89
N GLU A 109 11.93 9.04 22.51
CA GLU A 109 12.55 7.91 23.22
C GLU A 109 11.74 7.46 24.46
N GLU A 110 11.30 8.42 25.29
CA GLU A 110 10.43 8.16 26.46
C GLU A 110 9.13 7.47 26.03
N CYS A 111 8.45 8.01 25.02
CA CYS A 111 7.22 7.40 24.47
C CYS A 111 7.47 6.05 23.80
N SER A 112 8.64 5.86 23.17
CA SER A 112 9.02 4.57 22.58
C SER A 112 9.09 3.48 23.64
N THR A 113 9.73 3.77 24.77
CA THR A 113 9.88 2.88 25.92
C THR A 113 8.52 2.54 26.55
N ILE A 114 7.72 3.58 26.87
CA ILE A 114 6.39 3.42 27.48
C ILE A 114 5.49 2.53 26.61
N CYS A 115 5.54 2.70 25.29
CA CYS A 115 4.71 1.91 24.38
C CYS A 115 5.23 0.48 24.19
N ALA A 116 6.54 0.27 24.19
CA ALA A 116 7.13 -1.07 24.10
C ALA A 116 6.78 -1.95 25.32
N GLU A 117 6.59 -1.35 26.49
CA GLU A 117 6.14 -2.06 27.71
C GLU A 117 4.65 -2.45 27.66
N LYS A 118 3.83 -1.67 26.96
CA LYS A 118 2.37 -1.87 26.90
C LYS A 118 1.93 -2.80 25.78
N ILE A 119 2.73 -2.92 24.73
CA ILE A 119 2.39 -3.70 23.54
C ILE A 119 3.03 -5.09 23.69
N PRO A 120 2.24 -6.18 23.68
CA PRO A 120 2.80 -7.52 23.75
C PRO A 120 3.71 -7.75 22.54
N LYS A 121 4.88 -8.35 22.79
CA LYS A 121 5.78 -8.82 21.73
C LYS A 121 5.15 -10.07 21.12
N GLU A 122 4.45 -9.90 20.01
CA GLU A 122 3.94 -11.01 19.22
C GLU A 122 5.01 -11.46 18.20
N GLU A 123 5.12 -12.76 17.99
CA GLU A 123 5.90 -13.29 16.87
C GLU A 123 5.20 -12.92 15.56
N THR A 124 5.89 -12.18 14.69
CA THR A 124 5.34 -11.79 13.38
C THR A 124 5.45 -12.96 12.42
N ALA A 125 4.39 -13.76 12.29
CA ALA A 125 4.36 -14.88 11.35
C ALA A 125 4.06 -14.39 9.91
N SER A 126 3.19 -13.39 9.78
CA SER A 126 2.68 -12.90 8.50
C SER A 126 2.92 -11.40 8.28
N ILE A 127 2.72 -10.92 7.04
CA ILE A 127 2.76 -9.47 6.74
C ILE A 127 1.59 -8.74 7.43
N PHE A 128 0.45 -9.41 7.57
CA PHE A 128 -0.69 -8.86 8.31
C PHE A 128 -0.32 -8.59 9.78
N ASP A 129 0.35 -9.54 10.45
CA ASP A 129 0.77 -9.38 11.84
C ASP A 129 1.80 -8.26 12.02
N GLU A 130 2.71 -8.11 11.06
CA GLU A 130 3.68 -7.03 11.07
C GLU A 130 2.99 -5.66 10.97
N ILE A 131 2.07 -5.48 10.02
CA ILE A 131 1.30 -4.23 9.86
C ILE A 131 0.47 -3.98 11.11
N ASN A 132 -0.16 -5.02 11.66
CA ASN A 132 -0.97 -4.94 12.87
C ASN A 132 -0.13 -4.46 14.08
N SER A 133 1.06 -5.03 14.25
CA SER A 133 2.03 -4.62 15.27
C SER A 133 2.44 -3.16 15.11
N HIS A 134 2.80 -2.74 13.89
CA HIS A 134 3.14 -1.34 13.59
C HIS A 134 1.98 -0.40 13.92
N CYS A 135 0.75 -0.76 13.56
CA CYS A 135 -0.43 0.05 13.87
C CYS A 135 -0.67 0.18 15.38
N ARG A 136 -0.46 -0.87 16.18
CA ARG A 136 -0.50 -0.77 17.65
C ARG A 136 0.57 0.19 18.17
N THR A 137 1.79 0.11 17.64
CA THR A 137 2.89 1.01 18.00
C THR A 137 2.55 2.46 17.70
N ILE A 138 2.05 2.76 16.49
CA ILE A 138 1.66 4.11 16.10
C ILE A 138 0.50 4.60 16.99
N LYS A 139 -0.54 3.77 17.21
CA LYS A 139 -1.70 4.08 18.05
C LYS A 139 -1.32 4.47 19.48
N CYS A 140 -0.21 3.94 19.99
CA CYS A 140 0.33 4.31 21.30
C CYS A 140 1.28 5.52 21.24
N ARG A 141 2.31 5.47 20.38
CA ARG A 141 3.40 6.46 20.38
C ARG A 141 2.96 7.84 19.90
N LEU A 142 2.04 7.89 18.94
CA LEU A 142 1.60 9.15 18.35
C LEU A 142 0.87 10.03 19.39
N PRO A 143 -0.18 9.58 20.11
CA PRO A 143 -0.80 10.36 21.18
C PRO A 143 0.16 10.73 22.32
N CYS A 144 1.07 9.82 22.70
CA CYS A 144 2.08 10.07 23.73
C CYS A 144 2.98 11.25 23.33
N THR A 145 3.56 11.19 22.13
CA THR A 145 4.48 12.22 21.62
C THR A 145 3.78 13.57 21.51
N ILE A 146 2.54 13.60 21.01
CA ILE A 146 1.74 14.84 20.89
C ILE A 146 1.52 15.46 22.27
N THR A 147 1.05 14.64 23.22
CA THR A 147 0.70 15.10 24.57
C THR A 147 1.92 15.67 25.28
N ASP A 148 3.02 14.93 25.30
CA ASP A 148 4.23 15.34 26.01
C ASP A 148 4.96 16.48 25.32
N LEU A 149 4.93 16.52 23.99
CA LEU A 149 5.48 17.66 23.28
C LEU A 149 4.65 18.92 23.51
N ASN A 150 3.33 18.84 23.53
CA ASN A 150 2.48 20.00 23.81
C ASN A 150 2.66 20.56 25.24
N LYS A 151 3.05 19.73 26.22
CA LYS A 151 3.41 20.17 27.58
C LYS A 151 4.64 21.07 27.59
N ARG A 152 5.62 20.82 26.71
CA ARG A 152 6.90 21.56 26.67
C ARG A 152 6.92 22.65 25.60
N CYS A 153 6.31 22.37 24.46
CA CYS A 153 6.23 23.20 23.27
C CYS A 153 4.75 23.39 22.91
N ARG A 154 4.13 24.44 23.46
CA ARG A 154 2.69 24.71 23.32
C ARG A 154 2.26 24.58 21.85
N VAL A 155 1.25 23.74 21.61
CA VAL A 155 0.64 23.38 20.30
C VAL A 155 1.58 22.78 19.23
N ALA A 156 2.87 22.61 19.50
CA ALA A 156 3.82 22.06 18.53
C ALA A 156 3.50 20.60 18.17
N GLY A 157 3.09 19.80 19.16
CA GLY A 157 2.62 18.42 18.95
C GLY A 157 1.43 18.35 17.98
N ASN A 158 0.50 19.30 18.07
CA ASN A 158 -0.65 19.36 17.15
C ASN A 158 -0.23 19.69 15.72
N HIS A 159 0.80 20.52 15.53
CA HIS A 159 1.32 20.84 14.20
C HIS A 159 2.10 19.68 13.60
N ILE A 160 2.86 18.95 14.41
CA ILE A 160 3.56 17.73 14.01
C ILE A 160 2.56 16.67 13.58
N PHE A 161 1.57 16.38 14.43
CA PHE A 161 0.49 15.46 14.10
C PHE A 161 -0.27 15.88 12.85
N GLY A 162 -0.66 17.15 12.75
CA GLY A 162 -1.34 17.67 11.56
C GLY A 162 -0.49 17.67 10.29
N THR A 163 0.83 17.43 10.38
CA THR A 163 1.70 17.18 9.22
C THR A 163 1.71 15.69 8.87
N TYR A 164 1.82 14.83 9.90
CA TYR A 164 1.73 13.37 9.77
C TYR A 164 0.36 12.88 9.25
N ALA A 165 -0.73 13.54 9.66
CA ALA A 165 -2.12 13.16 9.35
C ALA A 165 -2.54 13.44 7.89
N ILE A 166 -1.75 14.19 7.12
CA ILE A 166 -2.14 14.63 5.77
C ILE A 166 -2.45 13.50 4.78
N PRO A 167 -1.59 12.47 4.62
CA PRO A 167 -1.91 11.35 3.75
C PRO A 167 -3.20 10.66 4.18
N PHE A 168 -3.44 10.55 5.48
CA PHE A 168 -4.62 9.95 6.08
C PHE A 168 -5.90 10.77 5.83
N ASP A 169 -5.86 12.08 6.08
CA ASP A 169 -6.97 13.01 5.78
C ASP A 169 -7.36 12.96 4.28
N ALA A 170 -6.37 12.84 3.39
CA ALA A 170 -6.61 12.71 1.97
C ALA A 170 -7.33 11.40 1.65
N MET A 171 -6.95 10.28 2.28
CA MET A 171 -7.59 8.99 2.08
C MET A 171 -9.04 8.99 2.53
N VAL A 172 -9.35 9.51 3.71
CA VAL A 172 -10.73 9.62 4.21
C VAL A 172 -11.62 10.36 3.20
N THR A 173 -11.10 11.44 2.60
CA THR A 173 -11.83 12.20 1.57
C THR A 173 -12.09 11.37 0.31
N LEU A 174 -11.12 10.53 -0.09
CA LEU A 174 -11.18 9.72 -1.29
C LEU A 174 -12.04 8.47 -1.13
N MET A 175 -12.06 7.87 0.07
CA MET A 175 -12.87 6.69 0.39
C MET A 175 -14.35 6.95 0.14
N LYS A 176 -14.83 8.15 0.49
CA LYS A 176 -16.23 8.59 0.23
C LYS A 176 -16.59 8.64 -1.26
N ARG A 177 -15.61 8.59 -2.17
CA ARG A 177 -15.81 8.72 -3.62
C ARG A 177 -15.33 7.51 -4.42
N ASN A 178 -14.66 6.56 -3.78
CA ASN A 178 -14.03 5.43 -4.46
C ASN A 178 -14.20 4.14 -3.65
N GLY A 179 -15.13 3.28 -4.10
CA GLY A 179 -15.44 2.00 -3.43
C GLY A 179 -14.26 1.04 -3.34
N ASN A 180 -13.38 0.98 -4.35
CA ASN A 180 -12.18 0.14 -4.28
C ASN A 180 -11.21 0.60 -3.19
N LEU A 181 -11.06 1.91 -3.03
CA LEU A 181 -10.25 2.50 -1.97
C LEU A 181 -10.88 2.27 -0.60
N HIS A 182 -12.20 2.42 -0.50
CA HIS A 182 -12.96 2.13 0.71
C HIS A 182 -12.73 0.68 1.16
N GLN A 183 -12.92 -0.28 0.26
CA GLN A 183 -12.69 -1.71 0.51
C GLN A 183 -11.21 -2.02 0.84
N ALA A 184 -10.26 -1.36 0.19
CA ALA A 184 -8.84 -1.53 0.49
C ALA A 184 -8.50 -1.15 1.95
N LEU A 185 -9.07 -0.04 2.44
CA LEU A 185 -8.79 0.53 3.76
C LEU A 185 -9.57 -0.11 4.91
N ILE A 186 -10.85 -0.50 4.71
CA ILE A 186 -11.57 -1.34 5.68
C ILE A 186 -10.82 -2.66 5.90
N GLY A 187 -10.22 -3.19 4.83
CA GLY A 187 -9.36 -4.36 4.86
C GLY A 187 -7.95 -4.12 5.40
N MET A 188 -7.70 -3.12 6.23
CA MET A 188 -6.46 -3.02 7.03
C MET A 188 -6.71 -3.62 8.43
N PRO A 189 -5.66 -4.05 9.16
CA PRO A 189 -5.82 -4.52 10.53
C PRO A 189 -6.61 -3.53 11.40
N GLU A 190 -7.44 -4.04 12.32
CA GLU A 190 -8.32 -3.22 13.15
C GLU A 190 -7.56 -2.11 13.90
N HIS A 191 -6.35 -2.42 14.37
CA HIS A 191 -5.49 -1.46 15.06
C HIS A 191 -5.04 -0.29 14.18
N CYS A 192 -5.16 -0.39 12.86
CA CYS A 192 -4.88 0.69 11.91
C CYS A 192 -6.08 1.62 11.69
N ARG A 193 -7.30 1.25 12.11
CA ARG A 193 -8.53 2.00 11.76
C ARG A 193 -8.52 3.46 12.24
N PHE A 194 -7.85 3.76 13.35
CA PHE A 194 -7.71 5.15 13.84
C PHE A 194 -7.00 6.08 12.86
N LEU A 195 -6.24 5.53 11.90
CA LEU A 195 -5.58 6.30 10.86
C LEU A 195 -6.52 6.73 9.74
N PHE A 196 -7.68 6.08 9.58
CA PHE A 196 -8.58 6.34 8.46
C PHE A 196 -10.01 6.62 8.92
N ASP A 197 -10.17 7.00 10.20
CA ASP A 197 -11.41 7.14 10.97
C ASP A 197 -12.67 7.27 10.10
N ILE A 198 -13.23 6.11 9.77
CA ILE A 198 -14.47 6.00 9.00
C ILE A 198 -15.55 6.15 10.05
N GLU A 199 -16.14 7.34 10.15
CA GLU A 199 -17.50 7.44 10.68
C GLU A 199 -18.32 6.51 9.80
N SER A 200 -18.59 5.31 10.30
CA SER A 200 -19.49 4.35 9.70
C SER A 200 -20.87 4.96 9.81
N ASP A 201 -21.17 5.90 8.91
CA ASP A 201 -22.53 6.24 8.53
C ASP A 201 -23.11 4.92 8.01
N GLY A 202 -23.69 4.15 8.94
CA GLY A 202 -24.31 2.86 8.66
C GLY A 202 -25.38 3.10 7.62
N ASP A 203 -25.28 2.40 6.49
CA ASP A 203 -26.31 2.14 5.46
C ASP A 203 -25.71 1.85 4.07
N GLU A 204 -24.42 1.47 3.97
CA GLU A 204 -23.94 0.78 2.76
C GLU A 204 -23.67 -0.68 3.10
N ASP A 205 -24.53 -1.56 2.58
CA ASP A 205 -24.27 -3.00 2.41
C ASP A 205 -23.04 -3.16 1.50
N ILE A 206 -21.86 -2.86 2.05
CA ILE A 206 -20.60 -3.17 1.40
C ILE A 206 -20.49 -4.68 1.50
N GLU A 207 -20.75 -5.37 0.38
CA GLU A 207 -20.48 -6.80 0.24
C GLU A 207 -19.08 -7.09 0.78
N GLU A 208 -19.00 -7.67 1.99
CA GLU A 208 -17.76 -8.07 2.67
C GLU A 208 -17.04 -9.20 1.91
N ASP A 209 -17.65 -9.74 0.85
CA ASP A 209 -17.27 -10.97 0.15
C ASP A 209 -16.10 -10.86 -0.84
N LEU A 210 -15.35 -9.75 -0.88
CA LEU A 210 -14.35 -9.56 -1.97
C LEU A 210 -12.89 -9.50 -1.52
N VAL A 211 -12.56 -9.87 -0.29
CA VAL A 211 -11.16 -9.85 0.14
C VAL A 211 -10.77 -11.13 0.85
N ASP A 212 -10.09 -11.99 0.08
CA ASP A 212 -9.32 -13.11 0.61
C ASP A 212 -8.16 -12.56 1.47
N TRP A 213 -8.27 -12.79 2.77
CA TRP A 213 -7.23 -12.44 3.75
C TRP A 213 -6.13 -13.50 3.83
N ASP A 214 -6.35 -14.66 3.24
CA ASP A 214 -5.51 -15.83 3.44
C ASP A 214 -4.11 -15.56 2.90
N GLU A 215 -3.98 -14.83 1.79
CA GLU A 215 -2.68 -14.45 1.23
C GLU A 215 -1.83 -13.58 2.18
N TRP A 216 -2.45 -12.64 2.91
CA TRP A 216 -1.70 -11.73 3.81
C TRP A 216 -1.47 -12.31 5.20
N LYS A 217 -2.28 -13.30 5.58
CA LYS A 217 -2.15 -14.08 6.82
C LYS A 217 -1.22 -15.28 6.65
N ARG A 218 -0.88 -15.68 5.41
CA ARG A 218 0.12 -16.72 5.16
C ARG A 218 1.45 -16.36 5.80
N PRO A 219 2.10 -17.32 6.48
CA PRO A 219 3.45 -17.11 6.96
C PRO A 219 4.40 -16.75 5.82
N ARG A 220 5.38 -15.87 6.07
CA ARG A 220 6.36 -15.47 5.04
C ARG A 220 7.20 -16.61 4.47
N ASN A 221 7.27 -17.72 5.20
CA ASN A 221 8.02 -18.92 4.83
C ASN A 221 7.09 -20.08 4.43
N PHE A 222 5.85 -19.79 4.06
CA PHE A 222 4.96 -20.80 3.50
C PHE A 222 5.44 -21.11 2.08
N GLU A 223 6.18 -22.20 1.90
CA GLU A 223 6.33 -22.81 0.58
C GLU A 223 4.93 -23.23 0.14
N ASP A 224 4.43 -22.66 -0.94
CA ASP A 224 3.25 -23.20 -1.60
C ASP A 224 3.62 -24.64 -1.93
N ALA A 225 2.98 -25.61 -1.27
CA ALA A 225 3.08 -26.99 -1.69
C ALA A 225 2.56 -27.00 -3.13
N GLU A 226 3.48 -27.13 -4.08
CA GLU A 226 3.16 -27.41 -5.46
C GLU A 226 2.30 -28.68 -5.41
N ASP A 227 1.00 -28.55 -5.69
CA ASP A 227 0.18 -29.68 -6.05
C ASP A 227 0.71 -30.20 -7.40
N GLU A 228 1.79 -30.98 -7.34
CA GLU A 228 2.10 -31.99 -8.35
C GLU A 228 0.92 -32.98 -8.38
N GLU A 229 0.09 -32.88 -9.42
CA GLU A 229 -0.33 -34.00 -10.29
C GLU A 229 -1.61 -33.64 -11.08
N GLU A 230 -1.47 -33.33 -12.37
CA GLU A 230 -2.09 -34.19 -13.38
C GLU A 230 -1.26 -34.19 -14.67
N VAL A 231 -0.44 -35.23 -14.77
CA VAL A 231 0.21 -35.69 -15.99
C VAL A 231 -0.87 -35.99 -17.03
N THR A 232 -0.94 -35.20 -18.10
CA THR A 232 -1.38 -35.73 -19.40
C THR A 232 -0.18 -35.77 -20.34
N THR A 233 0.55 -36.88 -20.23
CA THR A 233 1.41 -37.39 -21.30
C THR A 233 0.61 -37.44 -22.60
N THR A 234 0.95 -36.57 -23.56
CA THR A 234 0.72 -36.88 -24.98
C THR A 234 2.02 -36.67 -25.73
N THR A 235 2.71 -37.78 -25.93
CA THR A 235 3.88 -37.97 -26.78
C THR A 235 3.55 -37.66 -28.24
N VAL A 236 4.19 -36.67 -28.85
CA VAL A 236 4.53 -36.62 -30.29
C VAL A 236 5.71 -35.63 -30.43
N SER A 237 6.96 -36.00 -30.17
CA SER A 237 7.88 -36.71 -31.08
C SER A 237 7.48 -36.67 -32.57
N SER A 238 7.47 -35.48 -33.18
CA SER A 238 7.56 -35.27 -34.65
C SER A 238 7.47 -33.77 -34.96
N LEU A 239 8.55 -33.00 -34.79
CA LEU A 239 8.76 -31.69 -35.47
C LEU A 239 10.16 -31.10 -35.20
N LEU A 240 11.17 -31.95 -35.08
CA LEU A 240 12.57 -31.55 -34.86
C LEU A 240 13.50 -32.30 -35.81
N GLU A 241 13.12 -32.30 -37.08
CA GLU A 241 13.96 -32.64 -38.23
C GLU A 241 13.42 -31.77 -39.38
N ASP A 242 13.95 -30.56 -39.48
CA ASP A 242 14.29 -29.92 -40.76
C ASP A 242 14.73 -28.48 -40.50
N LEU A 243 15.83 -28.11 -41.17
CA LEU A 243 16.45 -26.78 -41.28
C LEU A 243 17.49 -26.42 -40.21
N GLU A 244 18.53 -27.26 -40.11
CA GLU A 244 19.89 -26.71 -40.18
C GLU A 244 20.25 -26.43 -41.65
N MET A 245 20.97 -25.32 -41.87
CA MET A 245 22.12 -25.16 -42.77
C MET A 245 22.10 -23.89 -43.65
N GLU A 246 23.29 -23.29 -43.71
CA GLU A 246 23.79 -22.15 -44.53
C GLU A 246 23.67 -20.75 -43.86
N SER A 247 24.70 -20.31 -43.11
CA SER A 247 25.97 -19.68 -43.57
C SER A 247 25.74 -18.26 -44.12
N ASP A 248 26.50 -17.20 -43.86
CA ASP A 248 27.84 -16.99 -43.30
C ASP A 248 28.00 -15.45 -43.11
N GLU A 249 28.97 -15.05 -42.30
CA GLU A 249 29.80 -13.82 -42.39
C GLU A 249 29.09 -12.43 -42.46
N GLU A 250 29.40 -11.44 -41.59
CA GLU A 250 30.67 -10.72 -41.60
C GLU A 250 30.96 -10.03 -40.26
N LYS A 251 32.24 -10.11 -39.86
CA LYS A 251 32.92 -9.25 -38.90
C LYS A 251 32.91 -7.79 -39.36
N LYS A 252 32.84 -6.85 -38.40
CA LYS A 252 33.76 -5.71 -38.38
C LYS A 252 33.93 -5.11 -36.98
N GLU A 253 35.15 -5.27 -36.48
CA GLU A 253 35.76 -4.45 -35.45
C GLU A 253 35.82 -2.98 -35.90
N SER A 254 35.63 -2.05 -34.97
CA SER A 254 36.46 -0.85 -34.93
C SER A 254 36.55 -0.32 -33.50
N GLU A 255 37.74 -0.47 -32.94
CA GLU A 255 38.28 0.40 -31.90
C GLU A 255 38.22 1.87 -32.35
N GLY A 256 38.02 2.76 -31.39
CA GLY A 256 37.99 4.21 -31.59
C GLY A 256 38.23 4.92 -30.27
N ASP A 257 39.49 4.89 -29.85
CA ASP A 257 40.10 5.71 -28.81
C ASP A 257 40.00 7.19 -29.21
N ASP A 258 39.52 8.09 -28.33
CA ASP A 258 39.91 9.50 -28.45
C ASP A 258 39.84 10.28 -27.13
N LYS A 259 41.00 10.82 -26.78
CA LYS A 259 41.30 11.76 -25.71
C LYS A 259 40.78 13.15 -26.07
N ASN A 260 40.34 13.92 -25.06
CA ASN A 260 40.55 15.37 -24.92
C ASN A 260 40.07 15.73 -23.49
N MET A 261 40.89 16.09 -22.52
CA MET A 261 41.78 17.25 -22.41
C MET A 261 41.06 18.58 -22.63
N PHE A 262 40.59 19.19 -21.53
CA PHE A 262 40.47 20.63 -21.41
C PHE A 262 40.71 21.08 -19.95
N GLU A 263 41.92 21.56 -19.73
CA GLU A 263 42.28 22.56 -18.72
C GLU A 263 41.93 23.95 -19.28
N LYS A 264 41.28 24.81 -18.48
CA LYS A 264 41.75 26.17 -18.10
C LYS A 264 40.62 27.10 -17.63
N ASP A 265 40.82 27.61 -16.41
CA ASP A 265 40.81 29.01 -16.00
C ASP A 265 39.73 29.95 -16.57
N ASN A 266 38.74 30.26 -15.73
CA ASN A 266 38.48 31.61 -15.21
C ASN A 266 37.57 31.56 -13.98
#